data_AF-A0AAX2A4H5-F1
#
_entry.id   AF-A0AAX2A4H5-F1
#
_cell.length_a   1.000
_cell.length_b   1.000
_cell.length_c   1.000
_cell.angle_alpha   90.00
_cell.angle_beta   90.00
_cell.angle_gamma   90.00
#
_symmetry.space_group_name_H-M   'P 1'
#
loop_
_entity.id
_entity.type
_entity.pdbx_description
1 polymer ?
#
loop_
_entity_poly.entity_id
_entity_poly.type
_entity_poly.pdbx_seq_one_letter_code
_entity_poly.pdbx_strand_id
1 'polypeptide(L)'
;YISATALVLSIILSFRQKGYIEDFAPFVVIFVPSMMVIFFHAYRVRLKECRRNYNIFAYFVLFFLFLNVLFTFVNKPLYLILDKPTKHFANEYHFAKELANELKLRGVENIVTSDKVLALRLRFYKIGDKEDYFLSSHEFYNYDEKIVITYFGK
;
A
#
# COMPACT_ATOMS: atom_id res chain seq x y z
N TYR A 1 23.42 -4.43 27.23
CA TYR A 1 22.22 -4.41 28.09
C TYR A 1 21.34 -3.18 27.84
N ILE A 2 21.82 -1.94 28.00
CA ILE A 2 21.03 -0.71 27.71
C ILE A 2 20.48 -0.64 26.27
N SER A 3 21.27 -1.05 25.27
CA SER A 3 20.81 -1.03 23.86
C SER A 3 19.73 -2.08 23.57
N ALA A 4 19.78 -3.24 24.23
CA ALA A 4 18.79 -4.31 24.04
C ALA A 4 17.45 -3.94 24.68
N THR A 5 17.47 -3.33 25.87
CA THR A 5 16.25 -2.84 26.53
C THR A 5 15.63 -1.69 25.76
N ALA A 6 16.42 -0.74 25.26
CA ALA A 6 15.91 0.36 24.42
C ALA A 6 15.28 -0.15 23.11
N LEU A 7 15.86 -1.17 22.47
CA LEU A 7 15.33 -1.77 21.24
C LEU A 7 14.00 -2.48 21.48
N VAL A 8 13.89 -3.26 22.56
CA VAL A 8 12.63 -3.94 22.94
C VAL A 8 11.53 -2.92 23.26
N LEU A 9 11.88 -1.84 23.96
CA LEU A 9 10.93 -0.78 24.32
C LEU A 9 10.46 0.00 23.08
N SER A 10 11.35 0.25 22.13
CA SER A 10 11.02 0.88 20.85
C SER A 10 10.08 0.03 20.00
N ILE A 11 10.29 -1.29 19.95
CA ILE A 11 9.39 -2.22 19.23
C ILE A 11 7.99 -2.24 19.86
N ILE A 12 7.89 -2.29 21.19
CA ILE A 12 6.60 -2.29 21.90
C ILE A 12 5.83 -1.00 21.67
N LEU A 13 6.51 0.16 21.70
CA LEU A 13 5.90 1.46 21.42
C LEU A 13 5.46 1.60 19.96
N SER A 14 6.20 1.01 19.02
CA SER A 14 5.88 1.02 17.59
C SER A 14 4.55 0.32 17.27
N PHE A 15 4.14 -0.69 18.05
CA PHE A 15 2.85 -1.35 17.84
C PHE A 15 1.66 -0.50 18.29
N ARG A 16 1.85 0.44 19.23
CA ARG A 16 0.77 1.28 19.79
C ARG A 16 0.42 2.46 18.89
N GLN A 17 1.36 2.90 18.06
CA GLN A 17 1.14 4.00 17.12
C GLN A 17 1.04 3.42 15.71
N LYS A 18 -0.16 3.42 15.13
CA LYS A 18 -0.32 3.34 13.66
C LYS A 18 0.21 4.64 13.06
N GLY A 19 1.53 4.80 13.04
CA GLY A 19 2.17 5.91 12.36
C GLY A 19 1.83 5.82 10.88
N TYR A 20 1.42 6.93 10.28
CA TYR A 20 1.30 7.03 8.83
C TYR A 20 2.65 6.66 8.23
N ILE A 21 2.70 5.55 7.48
CA ILE A 21 3.94 5.00 6.93
C ILE A 21 4.58 6.03 5.98
N GLU A 22 3.77 6.94 5.42
CA GLU A 22 4.22 8.03 4.56
C GLU A 22 5.18 8.99 5.29
N ASP A 23 4.96 9.29 6.57
CA ASP A 23 5.76 10.27 7.33
C ASP A 23 7.17 9.73 7.65
N PHE A 24 7.32 8.40 7.69
CA PHE A 24 8.60 7.75 8.00
C PHE A 24 9.42 7.42 6.76
N ALA A 25 8.80 7.40 5.57
CA ALA A 25 9.46 7.04 4.32
C ALA A 25 10.73 7.88 4.01
N PRO A 26 10.72 9.22 4.17
CA PRO A 26 11.91 10.03 3.89
C PRO A 26 13.11 9.68 4.77
N PHE A 27 12.87 9.40 6.06
CA PHE A 27 13.92 9.01 6.99
C PHE A 27 14.50 7.65 6.62
N VAL A 28 13.64 6.66 6.35
CA VAL A 28 14.08 5.31 5.97
C VAL A 28 14.93 5.35 4.68
N VAL A 29 14.51 6.12 3.68
CA VAL A 29 15.24 6.24 2.40
C VAL A 29 16.66 6.78 2.58
N ILE A 30 16.86 7.75 3.47
CA ILE A 30 18.19 8.33 3.75
C ILE A 30 19.05 7.38 4.59
N PHE A 31 18.46 6.64 5.53
CA PHE A 31 19.20 5.75 6.43
C PHE A 31 19.62 4.41 5.78
N VAL A 32 18.88 3.91 4.79
CA VAL A 32 19.16 2.63 4.12
C VAL A 32 20.58 2.56 3.51
N PRO A 33 21.04 3.54 2.71
CA PRO A 33 22.41 3.54 2.17
C PRO A 33 23.48 3.52 3.27
N SER A 34 23.26 4.29 4.35
CA SER A 34 24.19 4.37 5.48
C SER A 34 24.32 3.02 6.20
N MET A 35 23.20 2.36 6.48
CA MET A 35 23.20 1.01 7.06
C MET A 35 23.94 0.00 6.18
N MET A 36 23.76 0.08 4.86
CA MET A 36 24.41 -0.82 3.91
C MET A 36 25.94 -0.71 3.96
N VAL A 37 26.47 0.52 4.05
CA VAL A 37 27.92 0.76 4.18
C VAL A 37 28.47 0.17 5.48
N ILE A 38 27.78 0.39 6.61
CA ILE A 38 28.17 -0.15 7.92
C ILE A 38 28.15 -1.68 7.90
N PHE A 39 27.14 -2.28 7.26
CA PHE A 39 27.03 -3.73 7.09
C PHE A 39 28.21 -4.31 6.30
N PHE A 40 28.57 -3.72 5.16
CA PHE A 40 29.71 -4.19 4.37
C PHE A 40 31.04 -4.01 5.08
N HIS A 41 31.23 -2.91 5.82
CA HIS A 41 32.42 -2.70 6.62
C HIS A 41 32.54 -3.76 7.73
N ALA A 42 31.45 -4.04 8.45
CA ALA A 42 31.41 -5.08 9.47
C ALA A 42 31.61 -6.50 8.89
N TYR A 43 31.14 -6.75 7.67
CA TYR A 43 31.34 -8.02 6.97
C TYR A 43 32.82 -8.25 6.60
N ARG A 44 33.55 -7.21 6.19
CA ARG A 44 34.96 -7.30 5.79
C ARG A 44 35.91 -7.65 6.94
N VAL A 45 35.60 -7.22 8.17
CA VAL A 45 36.52 -7.27 9.32
C VAL A 45 36.49 -8.61 10.08
N ARG A 46 35.56 -9.54 9.80
CA ARG A 46 35.37 -10.79 10.57
C ARG A 46 36.05 -12.04 9.98
N LEU A 47 36.66 -12.85 10.85
CA LEU A 47 37.38 -14.12 10.57
C LEU A 47 36.53 -15.15 9.80
N LYS A 48 37.17 -15.91 8.91
CA LYS A 48 36.56 -16.83 7.91
C LYS A 48 35.71 -17.95 8.54
N GLU A 49 36.00 -18.34 9.77
CA GLU A 49 35.35 -19.46 10.48
C GLU A 49 33.95 -19.11 11.03
N CYS A 50 33.71 -17.88 11.48
CA CYS A 50 32.37 -17.41 11.89
C CYS A 50 31.46 -17.02 10.72
N ARG A 51 31.93 -17.14 9.47
CA ARG A 51 31.23 -16.64 8.28
C ARG A 51 30.07 -17.56 7.85
N ARG A 52 30.14 -18.86 8.16
CA ARG A 52 29.14 -19.85 7.69
C ARG A 52 27.76 -19.62 8.29
N ASN A 53 27.66 -19.43 9.61
CA ASN A 53 26.37 -19.20 10.26
C ASN A 53 25.74 -17.87 9.86
N TYR A 54 26.56 -16.82 9.72
CA TYR A 54 26.09 -15.49 9.31
C TYR A 54 25.63 -15.46 7.85
N ASN A 55 26.31 -16.19 6.96
CA ASN A 55 25.86 -16.33 5.57
C ASN A 55 24.50 -17.05 5.48
N ILE A 56 24.25 -18.06 6.33
CA ILE A 56 22.93 -18.70 6.39
C ILE A 56 21.85 -17.70 6.84
N PHE A 57 22.11 -16.90 7.87
CA PHE A 57 21.18 -15.84 8.28
C PHE A 57 21.00 -14.77 7.20
N ALA A 58 22.06 -14.38 6.49
CA ALA A 58 21.96 -13.43 5.38
C ALA A 58 21.11 -13.97 4.24
N TYR A 59 21.30 -15.23 3.84
CA TYR A 59 20.44 -15.91 2.87
C TYR A 59 19.00 -16.03 3.36
N PHE A 60 18.80 -16.33 4.63
CA PHE A 60 17.46 -16.41 5.22
C PHE A 60 16.74 -15.06 5.16
N VAL A 61 17.42 -13.97 5.53
CA VAL A 61 16.87 -12.61 5.43
C VAL A 61 16.57 -12.23 3.98
N LEU A 62 17.49 -12.51 3.05
CA LEU A 62 17.30 -12.28 1.61
C LEU A 62 16.11 -13.08 1.05
N PHE A 63 15.99 -14.34 1.45
CA PHE A 63 14.87 -15.20 1.07
C PHE A 63 13.54 -14.67 1.61
N PHE A 64 13.49 -14.28 2.88
CA PHE A 64 12.28 -13.72 3.49
C PHE A 64 11.90 -12.37 2.88
N LEU A 65 12.90 -11.54 2.54
CA LEU A 65 12.70 -10.28 1.83
C LEU A 65 12.14 -10.55 0.42
N PHE A 66 12.73 -11.48 -0.32
CA PHE A 66 12.25 -11.89 -1.63
C PHE A 66 10.81 -12.41 -1.56
N LEU A 67 10.50 -13.23 -0.56
CA LEU A 67 9.16 -13.73 -0.31
C LEU A 67 8.17 -12.57 -0.05
N ASN A 68 8.53 -11.60 0.78
CA ASN A 68 7.70 -10.41 1.05
C ASN A 68 7.45 -9.58 -0.21
N VAL A 69 8.48 -9.40 -1.04
CA VAL A 69 8.35 -8.71 -2.33
C VAL A 69 7.40 -9.48 -3.24
N LEU A 70 7.54 -10.81 -3.33
CA LEU A 70 6.64 -11.67 -4.09
C LEU A 70 5.19 -11.56 -3.57
N PHE A 71 4.97 -11.64 -2.26
CA PHE A 71 3.67 -11.44 -1.62
C PHE A 71 3.08 -10.04 -1.92
N THR A 72 3.91 -9.00 -1.99
CA THR A 72 3.47 -7.64 -2.34
C THR A 72 2.93 -7.57 -3.78
N PHE A 73 3.58 -8.25 -4.73
CA PHE A 73 3.05 -8.36 -6.10
C PHE A 73 1.79 -9.24 -6.18
N VAL A 74 1.72 -10.28 -5.35
CA VAL A 74 0.59 -11.21 -5.20
C VAL A 74 -0.52 -10.62 -4.28
N ASN A 75 -0.43 -9.34 -3.89
CA ASN A 75 -1.47 -8.70 -3.08
C ASN A 75 -2.82 -8.57 -3.83
N LYS A 76 -2.84 -8.67 -5.16
CA LYS A 76 -4.07 -8.70 -5.97
C LYS A 76 -4.86 -10.02 -5.88
N PRO A 77 -4.27 -11.22 -6.03
CA PRO A 77 -5.02 -12.47 -5.85
C PRO A 77 -5.46 -12.74 -4.40
N LEU A 78 -4.92 -12.04 -3.40
CA LEU A 78 -5.45 -12.05 -2.02
C LEU A 78 -6.90 -11.56 -1.95
N TYR A 79 -7.39 -10.76 -2.91
CA TYR A 79 -8.80 -10.39 -3.02
C TYR A 79 -9.74 -11.57 -3.31
N LEU A 80 -9.25 -12.66 -3.91
CA LEU A 80 -10.06 -13.84 -4.26
C LEU A 80 -10.33 -14.75 -3.06
N ILE A 81 -9.47 -14.69 -2.03
CA ILE A 81 -9.54 -15.54 -0.84
C ILE A 81 -10.27 -14.82 0.31
N LEU A 82 -10.45 -13.50 0.23
CA LEU A 82 -11.09 -12.69 1.26
C LEU A 82 -12.59 -12.53 0.99
N ASP A 83 -13.43 -13.06 1.89
CA ASP A 83 -14.91 -13.04 1.78
C ASP A 83 -15.55 -11.63 1.75
N LYS A 84 -14.81 -10.56 2.12
CA LYS A 84 -15.31 -9.17 2.17
C LYS A 84 -14.29 -8.16 1.61
N PRO A 85 -14.27 -7.92 0.28
CA PRO A 85 -13.30 -7.04 -0.39
C PRO A 85 -13.49 -5.54 -0.09
N THR A 86 -14.62 -5.13 0.51
CA THR A 86 -14.95 -3.72 0.79
C THR A 86 -14.25 -3.12 2.01
N LYS A 87 -13.68 -3.94 2.90
CA LYS A 87 -12.96 -3.47 4.12
C LYS A 87 -11.44 -3.47 3.99
N HIS A 88 -10.90 -3.87 2.84
CA HIS A 88 -9.45 -3.97 2.66
C HIS A 88 -8.86 -2.64 2.17
N PHE A 89 -7.82 -2.17 2.85
CA PHE A 89 -7.11 -0.90 2.59
C PHE A 89 -6.79 -0.67 1.12
N ALA A 90 -6.44 -1.72 0.38
CA ALA A 90 -6.06 -1.61 -1.03
C ALA A 90 -7.24 -1.37 -2.01
N ASN A 91 -8.51 -1.63 -1.61
CA ASN A 91 -9.67 -1.36 -2.47
C ASN A 91 -9.84 0.15 -2.71
N GLU A 92 -9.62 0.97 -1.67
CA GLU A 92 -9.64 2.44 -1.80
C GLU A 92 -8.63 2.99 -2.82
N TYR A 93 -7.50 2.31 -3.03
CA TYR A 93 -6.45 2.75 -3.94
C TYR A 93 -6.76 2.41 -5.41
N HIS A 94 -7.42 1.28 -5.68
CA HIS A 94 -7.73 0.84 -7.04
C HIS A 94 -9.11 1.30 -7.53
N PHE A 95 -10.07 1.44 -6.62
CA PHE A 95 -11.45 1.80 -6.92
C PHE A 95 -11.58 3.09 -7.74
N ALA A 96 -10.87 4.16 -7.35
CA ALA A 96 -10.96 5.44 -8.04
C ALA A 96 -10.47 5.37 -9.50
N LYS A 97 -9.48 4.52 -9.78
CA LYS A 97 -8.94 4.34 -11.14
C LYS A 97 -9.94 3.61 -12.03
N GLU A 98 -10.53 2.54 -11.51
CA GLU A 98 -11.49 1.72 -12.26
C GLU A 98 -12.79 2.47 -12.51
N LEU A 99 -13.30 3.15 -11.49
CA LEU A 99 -14.44 4.05 -11.62
C LEU A 99 -14.18 5.14 -12.68
N ALA A 100 -12.99 5.74 -12.68
CA ALA A 100 -12.65 6.76 -13.67
C ALA A 100 -12.60 6.22 -15.10
N ASN A 101 -12.14 4.97 -15.29
CA ASN A 101 -12.13 4.33 -16.60
C ASN A 101 -13.55 4.00 -17.09
N GLU A 102 -14.40 3.46 -16.22
CA GLU A 102 -15.82 3.19 -16.53
C GLU A 102 -16.57 4.47 -16.91
N LEU A 103 -16.37 5.56 -16.17
CA LEU A 103 -16.97 6.87 -16.47
C LEU A 103 -16.51 7.39 -17.84
N LYS A 104 -15.22 7.26 -18.16
CA LYS A 104 -14.68 7.66 -19.48
C LYS A 104 -15.19 6.80 -20.62
N LEU A 105 -15.33 5.50 -20.41
CA LEU A 105 -15.90 4.58 -21.42
C LEU A 105 -17.35 4.96 -21.76
N ARG A 106 -18.09 5.48 -20.78
CA ARG A 106 -19.46 5.99 -20.95
C ARG A 106 -19.54 7.44 -21.45
N GLY A 107 -18.39 8.10 -21.66
CA GLY A 107 -18.33 9.50 -22.10
C GLY A 107 -18.64 10.53 -21.01
N VAL A 108 -18.66 10.13 -19.74
CA VAL A 108 -18.90 11.04 -18.60
C VAL A 108 -17.58 11.66 -18.18
N GLU A 109 -17.38 12.92 -18.57
CA GLU A 109 -16.16 13.68 -18.27
C GLU A 109 -16.29 14.55 -17.01
N ASN A 110 -17.51 14.90 -16.59
CA ASN A 110 -17.75 15.73 -15.42
C ASN A 110 -18.74 15.07 -14.47
N ILE A 111 -18.42 15.08 -13.18
CA ILE A 111 -19.29 14.56 -12.12
C ILE A 111 -19.24 15.47 -10.90
N VAL A 112 -20.33 15.49 -10.14
CA VAL A 112 -20.41 16.07 -8.80
C VAL A 112 -20.64 14.93 -7.82
N THR A 113 -19.82 14.85 -6.78
CA THR A 113 -20.00 13.87 -5.71
C THR A 113 -20.03 14.55 -4.35
N SER A 114 -20.81 13.99 -3.43
CA SER A 114 -20.86 14.44 -2.03
C SER A 114 -19.53 14.24 -1.30
N ASP A 115 -18.73 13.26 -1.73
CA ASP A 115 -17.46 12.93 -1.07
C ASP A 115 -16.29 13.69 -1.70
N LYS A 116 -15.79 14.70 -0.98
CA LYS A 116 -14.67 15.55 -1.42
C LYS A 116 -13.39 14.75 -1.68
N VAL A 117 -13.15 13.68 -0.93
CA VAL A 117 -11.95 12.85 -1.09
C VAL A 117 -12.02 12.07 -2.41
N LEU A 118 -13.20 11.54 -2.74
CA LEU A 118 -13.43 10.84 -3.99
C LEU A 118 -13.33 11.80 -5.19
N ALA A 119 -13.91 13.00 -5.09
CA ALA A 119 -13.79 14.04 -6.12
C ALA A 119 -12.32 14.35 -6.44
N LEU A 120 -11.50 14.61 -5.42
CA LEU A 120 -10.06 14.85 -5.56
C LEU A 120 -9.33 13.69 -6.25
N ARG A 121 -9.66 12.45 -5.88
CA ARG A 121 -9.08 11.25 -6.51
C ARG A 121 -9.48 11.14 -7.99
N LEU A 122 -10.73 11.47 -8.35
CA LEU A 122 -11.22 11.40 -9.75
C LEU A 122 -10.67 12.54 -10.61
N ARG A 123 -10.41 13.72 -10.04
CA ARG A 123 -9.68 14.82 -10.70
C ARG A 123 -8.28 14.43 -11.14
N PHE A 124 -7.58 13.62 -10.34
CA PHE A 124 -6.27 13.07 -10.74
C PHE A 124 -6.37 12.29 -12.06
N TYR A 125 -7.51 11.66 -12.32
CA TYR A 125 -7.81 10.94 -13.56
C TYR A 125 -8.46 11.82 -14.64
N LYS A 126 -8.47 13.15 -14.50
CA LYS A 126 -9.05 14.12 -15.45
C LYS A 126 -10.59 14.05 -15.58
N ILE A 127 -11.29 13.74 -14.49
CA ILE A 127 -12.74 13.91 -14.43
C ILE A 127 -13.00 15.27 -13.75
N GLY A 128 -13.78 16.13 -14.40
CA GLY A 128 -14.08 17.48 -13.95
C GLY A 128 -15.19 17.54 -12.89
N ASP A 129 -15.18 18.58 -12.07
CA ASP A 129 -16.22 18.87 -11.07
C ASP A 129 -17.26 19.85 -11.66
N LYS A 130 -17.99 19.46 -12.71
CA LYS A 130 -19.12 20.26 -13.24
C LYS A 130 -20.44 19.54 -13.03
N GLU A 131 -21.52 20.32 -12.87
CA GLU A 131 -22.88 19.87 -12.51
C GLU A 131 -23.62 19.05 -13.59
N ASP A 132 -22.91 18.27 -14.40
CA ASP A 132 -23.53 17.47 -15.46
C ASP A 132 -24.15 16.17 -14.90
N TYR A 133 -23.46 15.50 -13.97
CA TYR A 133 -23.88 14.21 -13.40
C TYR A 133 -23.61 14.13 -11.90
N PHE A 134 -24.52 13.53 -11.12
CA PHE A 134 -24.34 13.35 -9.68
C PHE A 134 -23.97 11.91 -9.34
N LEU A 135 -22.86 11.72 -8.62
CA LEU A 135 -22.36 10.42 -8.20
C LEU A 135 -22.45 10.25 -6.68
N SER A 136 -23.11 9.18 -6.23
CA SER A 136 -23.14 8.79 -4.83
C SER A 136 -23.00 7.29 -4.63
N SER A 137 -22.41 6.94 -3.48
CA SER A 137 -22.26 5.56 -3.01
C SER A 137 -23.54 4.99 -2.39
N HIS A 138 -24.52 5.84 -2.08
CA HIS A 138 -25.80 5.42 -1.49
C HIS A 138 -26.89 5.35 -2.57
N GLU A 139 -27.78 4.37 -2.45
CA GLU A 139 -28.90 4.21 -3.39
C GLU A 139 -29.89 5.38 -3.21
N PHE A 140 -30.09 6.15 -4.29
CA PHE A 140 -31.15 7.15 -4.38
C PHE A 140 -32.40 6.50 -4.99
N TYR A 141 -33.59 7.03 -4.70
CA TYR A 141 -34.83 6.50 -5.28
C TYR A 141 -34.99 6.80 -6.78
N ASN A 142 -34.23 7.76 -7.33
CA ASN A 142 -34.23 8.16 -8.74
C ASN A 142 -32.80 8.21 -9.29
N TYR A 143 -32.20 7.05 -9.57
CA TYR A 143 -30.94 6.96 -10.30
C TYR A 143 -31.21 6.50 -11.74
N ASP A 144 -30.51 7.10 -12.70
CA ASP A 144 -30.61 6.70 -14.11
C ASP A 144 -29.76 5.44 -14.39
N GLU A 145 -28.57 5.35 -13.79
CA GLU A 145 -27.65 4.24 -14.02
C GLU A 145 -26.97 3.76 -12.73
N LYS A 146 -26.80 2.44 -12.62
CA LYS A 146 -26.00 1.80 -11.56
C LYS A 146 -24.70 1.29 -12.16
N ILE A 147 -23.58 1.82 -11.70
CA ILE A 147 -22.25 1.36 -12.09
C ILE A 147 -21.83 0.26 -11.11
N VAL A 148 -21.74 -0.98 -11.58
CA VAL A 148 -21.23 -2.11 -10.81
C VAL A 148 -19.81 -2.40 -11.25
N ILE A 149 -18.84 -2.09 -10.39
CA ILE A 149 -17.44 -2.44 -10.63
C ILE A 149 -17.25 -3.88 -10.13
N THR A 150 -17.12 -4.81 -11.08
CA THR A 150 -16.88 -6.23 -10.78
C THR A 150 -15.39 -6.54 -10.88
N TYR A 151 -14.86 -7.22 -9.87
CA TYR A 151 -13.47 -7.64 -9.84
C TYR A 151 -13.41 -9.15 -10.09
N PHE A 152 -12.74 -9.58 -11.16
CA PHE A 152 -12.58 -11.00 -11.50
C PHE A 152 -13.90 -11.78 -11.60
N GLY A 153 -14.97 -11.14 -12.11
CA GLY A 153 -16.27 -11.80 -12.33
C GLY A 153 -17.13 -11.96 -11.07
N LYS A 154 -16.83 -11.22 -10.00
CA LYS A 154 -17.69 -11.04 -8.82
C LYS A 154 -17.91 -9.56 -8.51
#